data_AF-A0A355FZP9-F1
#
_entry.id   AF-A0A355FZP9-F1
#
_cell.length_a   1.000
_cell.length_b   1.000
_cell.length_c   1.000
_cell.angle_alpha   90.00
_cell.angle_beta   90.00
_cell.angle_gamma   90.00
#
_symmetry.space_group_name_H-M   'P 1'
#
loop_
_entity.id
_entity.type
_entity.pdbx_description
1 polymer ?
#
loop_
_entity_poly.entity_id
_entity_poly.type
_entity_poly.pdbx_seq_one_letter_code
_entity_poly.pdbx_strand_id
1 'polypeptide(L)'
;MAKAAQMVKHGKIERLSYSRINEVMEMPNFIEIQTNSYKWFLDKGLKEVFRDIDEITDYTGNLVLSFIDYRMEDKPKYSIRECKKRDVTYAAPMRVTARLYNKETGEIKENEVYMGDFPLMTDSGTFIINGAERAIVSQLVRSPGVYFDIDHDKVGKELYKAQIIPNRGAWLEYETDQNDLFYVRIDKNRKIFITTFIRALFCGTDLGNGTNEEIIDLLGDDIRLTTTMEKDEKQNAEEALLEVYRKLRPGEPPTLETAQAQLDMLFFDPHRYDISRVGRYKYNKKLAISDRIVGAYTTDMVINQFTGEIIAEENELITPALAHEIEQGGVMKMYVRPTEDSEEVICVLSNGMVDIKPFLPQFTAEQLDEVGINEMVSASALKTILEAAEAEGWDDAALLEKLKECANDLIPKHIVRDDIFASINYLNCLAKGLGTKDDIDHLGNRRIRCVGELLQNQFRIGFTRMERVVRERMTIQAQDSDKLTPQALISIRPVVAAIKEFFGSSPLSQFMDQNNPLAELTHKRRLSALGPGGLSRERA
;
A
#
# COMPACT_ATOMS: atom_id res chain seq x y z
N MET A 1 -50.69 9.74 -18.79
CA MET A 1 -51.55 10.19 -17.67
C MET A 1 -50.63 10.70 -16.56
N ALA A 2 -50.81 11.93 -16.10
CA ALA A 2 -50.04 12.45 -14.97
C ALA A 2 -50.40 11.66 -13.71
N LYS A 3 -49.40 11.09 -13.00
CA LYS A 3 -49.65 10.52 -11.66
C LYS A 3 -50.27 11.61 -10.79
N ALA A 4 -51.45 11.34 -10.25
CA ALA A 4 -52.12 12.21 -9.29
C ALA A 4 -51.25 12.35 -8.03
N ALA A 5 -51.37 13.48 -7.32
CA ALA A 5 -50.68 13.68 -6.06
C ALA A 5 -51.05 12.56 -5.07
N GLN A 6 -50.06 12.00 -4.39
CA GLN A 6 -50.22 10.83 -3.50
C GLN A 6 -49.99 11.25 -2.05
N MET A 7 -50.83 10.79 -1.14
CA MET A 7 -50.61 10.99 0.29
C MET A 7 -49.53 10.02 0.77
N VAL A 8 -48.41 10.55 1.28
CA VAL A 8 -47.26 9.76 1.76
C VAL A 8 -47.16 9.92 3.28
N LYS A 9 -47.06 8.80 3.99
CA LYS A 9 -46.94 8.78 5.45
C LYS A 9 -45.48 8.87 5.88
N HIS A 10 -45.11 9.92 6.61
CA HIS A 10 -43.80 10.09 7.25
C HIS A 10 -43.97 9.96 8.77
N GLY A 11 -43.69 8.76 9.29
CA GLY A 11 -43.87 8.45 10.71
C GLY A 11 -45.33 8.58 11.15
N LYS A 12 -45.64 9.61 11.94
CA LYS A 12 -47.02 9.88 12.42
C LYS A 12 -47.79 10.90 11.56
N ILE A 13 -47.14 11.54 10.59
CA ILE A 13 -47.73 12.64 9.79
C ILE A 13 -47.91 12.18 8.35
N GLU A 14 -48.99 12.63 7.70
CA GLU A 14 -49.23 12.42 6.28
C GLU A 14 -48.93 13.71 5.50
N ARG A 15 -48.21 13.57 4.38
CA ARG A 15 -47.83 14.68 3.51
C ARG A 15 -48.19 14.37 2.07
N LEU A 16 -48.84 15.31 1.39
CA LEU A 16 -49.15 15.18 -0.02
C LEU A 16 -47.87 15.34 -0.86
N SER A 17 -47.48 14.27 -1.57
CA SER A 17 -46.34 14.23 -2.48
C SER A 17 -46.80 14.37 -3.93
N TYR A 18 -46.06 15.17 -4.70
CA TYR A 18 -46.27 15.36 -6.14
C TYR A 18 -45.25 14.58 -6.99
N SER A 19 -44.49 13.65 -6.37
CA SER A 19 -43.51 12.85 -7.09
C SER A 19 -44.19 12.00 -8.16
N ARG A 20 -43.61 12.00 -9.37
CA ARG A 20 -44.09 11.21 -10.50
C ARG A 20 -43.26 9.93 -10.70
N ILE A 21 -42.07 9.89 -10.10
CA ILE A 21 -41.15 8.75 -10.15
C ILE A 21 -41.31 7.92 -8.88
N ASN A 22 -41.14 6.60 -9.01
CA ASN A 22 -41.10 5.70 -7.86
C ASN A 22 -39.68 5.74 -7.26
N GLU A 23 -39.58 5.82 -5.94
CA GLU A 23 -38.31 5.58 -5.25
C GLU A 23 -37.99 4.08 -5.34
N VAL A 24 -36.84 3.74 -5.94
CA VAL A 24 -36.42 2.35 -6.16
C VAL A 24 -35.61 1.80 -4.99
N MET A 25 -35.02 2.69 -4.18
CA MET A 25 -34.16 2.35 -3.06
C MET A 25 -34.46 3.29 -1.89
N GLU A 26 -34.51 2.72 -0.68
CA GLU A 26 -34.67 3.50 0.55
C GLU A 26 -33.37 4.22 0.90
N MET A 27 -33.49 5.33 1.65
CA MET A 27 -32.31 6.06 2.10
C MET A 27 -31.52 5.23 3.10
N PRO A 28 -30.19 5.05 2.92
CA PRO A 28 -29.36 4.31 3.86
C PRO A 28 -29.18 5.09 5.16
N ASN A 29 -28.60 4.44 6.16
CA ASN A 29 -28.25 5.11 7.40
C ASN A 29 -27.14 6.13 7.15
N PHE A 30 -27.47 7.42 7.27
CA PHE A 30 -26.56 8.50 6.92
C PHE A 30 -25.29 8.60 7.76
N ILE A 31 -25.22 7.96 8.94
CA ILE A 31 -24.03 7.92 9.80
C ILE A 31 -23.25 6.61 9.69
N GLU A 32 -23.66 5.69 8.81
CA GLU A 32 -23.07 4.35 8.70
C GLU A 32 -21.58 4.39 8.36
N ILE A 33 -21.11 5.42 7.64
CA ILE A 33 -19.70 5.59 7.31
C ILE A 33 -18.82 5.67 8.57
N GLN A 34 -19.31 6.31 9.64
CA GLN A 34 -18.59 6.43 10.90
C GLN A 34 -18.66 5.12 11.68
N THR A 35 -19.87 4.58 11.86
CA THR A 35 -20.10 3.40 12.70
C THR A 35 -19.47 2.15 12.11
N ASN A 36 -19.61 1.94 10.79
CA ASN A 36 -19.06 0.77 10.11
C ASN A 36 -17.54 0.83 10.06
N SER A 37 -16.95 2.02 9.84
CA SER A 37 -15.50 2.18 9.83
C SER A 37 -14.89 1.93 11.20
N TYR A 38 -15.50 2.43 12.28
CA TYR A 38 -15.01 2.19 13.63
C TYR A 38 -15.19 0.73 14.06
N LYS A 39 -16.33 0.11 13.71
CA LYS A 39 -16.56 -1.32 13.93
C LYS A 39 -15.51 -2.18 13.20
N TRP A 40 -15.25 -1.89 11.93
CA TRP A 40 -14.20 -2.57 11.16
C TRP A 40 -12.83 -2.44 11.85
N PHE A 41 -12.50 -1.26 12.37
CA PHE A 41 -11.25 -1.05 13.09
C PHE A 41 -11.16 -1.92 14.36
N LEU A 42 -12.25 -2.02 15.13
CA LEU A 42 -12.32 -2.86 16.33
C LEU A 42 -12.27 -4.35 16.01
N ASP A 43 -12.84 -4.81 14.90
CA ASP A 43 -12.97 -6.24 14.58
C ASP A 43 -11.77 -6.79 13.79
N LYS A 44 -11.24 -5.99 12.86
CA LYS A 44 -10.18 -6.37 11.91
C LYS A 44 -8.96 -5.47 12.00
N GLY A 45 -9.13 -4.15 12.02
CA GLY A 45 -8.02 -3.19 11.91
C GLY A 45 -6.99 -3.31 13.03
N LEU A 46 -7.41 -3.55 14.27
CA LEU A 46 -6.50 -3.79 15.40
C LEU A 46 -5.70 -5.08 15.22
N LYS A 47 -6.34 -6.18 14.79
CA LYS A 47 -5.68 -7.47 14.53
C LYS A 47 -4.60 -7.33 13.47
N GLU A 48 -4.86 -6.57 12.41
CA GLU A 48 -3.87 -6.28 11.37
C GLU A 48 -2.63 -5.56 11.96
N VAL A 49 -2.81 -4.57 12.84
CA VAL A 49 -1.67 -3.88 13.45
C VAL A 49 -0.84 -4.82 14.33
N PHE A 50 -1.48 -5.72 15.08
CA PHE A 50 -0.75 -6.72 15.89
C PHE A 50 0.02 -7.71 15.02
N ARG A 51 -0.58 -8.20 13.92
CA ARG A 51 0.10 -9.09 12.97
C ARG A 51 1.29 -8.45 12.29
N ASP A 52 1.21 -7.16 11.97
CA ASP A 52 2.30 -6.45 11.28
C ASP A 52 3.53 -6.18 12.16
N ILE A 53 3.42 -6.39 13.47
CA ILE A 53 4.54 -6.29 14.42
C ILE A 53 5.14 -7.67 14.70
N ASP A 54 4.38 -8.72 14.35
CA ASP A 54 4.68 -10.15 14.42
C ASP A 54 5.44 -10.56 15.69
N GLU A 55 6.77 -10.50 15.62
CA GLU A 55 7.69 -10.86 16.68
C GLU A 55 8.74 -9.76 16.91
N ILE A 56 8.80 -9.28 18.15
CA ILE A 56 9.85 -8.36 18.60
C ILE A 56 11.00 -9.19 19.14
N THR A 57 12.09 -9.20 18.40
CA THR A 57 13.33 -9.88 18.78
C THR A 57 14.35 -8.93 19.41
N ASP A 58 15.17 -9.44 20.32
CA ASP A 58 16.38 -8.76 20.75
C ASP A 58 17.47 -8.83 19.66
N TYR A 59 18.56 -8.06 19.84
CA TYR A 59 19.68 -8.04 18.88
C TYR A 59 20.37 -9.41 18.75
N THR A 60 20.30 -10.25 19.78
CA THR A 60 20.89 -11.60 19.83
C THR A 60 19.98 -12.67 19.26
N GLY A 61 18.69 -12.40 19.07
CA GLY A 61 17.68 -13.34 18.57
C GLY A 61 17.16 -14.35 19.60
N ASN A 62 17.53 -14.21 20.88
CA ASN A 62 17.26 -15.17 21.97
C ASN A 62 15.92 -14.92 22.64
N LEU A 63 15.53 -13.66 22.81
CA LEU A 63 14.26 -13.27 23.41
C LEU A 63 13.29 -12.82 22.32
N VAL A 64 12.09 -13.43 22.31
CA VAL A 64 11.04 -13.14 21.34
C VAL A 64 9.76 -12.76 22.07
N LEU A 65 9.25 -11.56 21.82
CA LEU A 65 7.96 -11.11 22.33
C LEU A 65 6.94 -11.05 21.19
N SER A 66 5.81 -11.74 21.36
CA SER A 66 4.70 -11.74 20.42
C SER A 66 3.39 -11.29 21.08
N PHE A 67 2.51 -10.69 20.29
CA PHE A 67 1.18 -10.27 20.69
C PHE A 67 0.14 -11.24 20.12
N ILE A 68 -0.56 -11.97 20.98
CA ILE A 68 -1.47 -13.05 20.55
C ILE A 68 -2.86 -12.50 20.26
N ASP A 69 -3.43 -11.80 21.22
CA ASP A 69 -4.81 -11.32 21.14
C ASP A 69 -5.03 -10.07 21.99
N TYR A 70 -6.15 -9.39 21.78
CA TYR A 70 -6.58 -8.25 22.57
C TYR A 70 -8.02 -8.42 23.02
N ARG A 71 -8.31 -7.81 24.16
CA ARG A 71 -9.65 -7.73 24.72
C ARG A 71 -9.94 -6.29 25.11
N MET A 72 -11.07 -5.77 24.63
CA MET A 72 -11.64 -4.54 25.18
C MET A 72 -12.72 -4.91 26.20
N GLU A 73 -12.77 -4.19 27.31
CA GLU A 73 -13.86 -4.35 28.27
C GLU A 73 -15.17 -3.79 27.70
N ASP A 74 -16.26 -4.57 27.80
CA ASP A 74 -17.56 -4.19 27.21
C ASP A 74 -18.20 -2.96 27.87
N LYS A 75 -17.81 -2.66 29.12
CA LYS A 75 -18.38 -1.58 29.91
C LYS A 75 -17.42 -0.39 29.97
N PRO A 76 -17.80 0.78 29.44
CA PRO A 76 -17.04 2.00 29.65
C PRO A 76 -17.07 2.37 31.15
N LYS A 77 -16.04 3.06 31.62
CA LYS A 77 -15.93 3.48 33.03
C LYS A 77 -17.07 4.38 33.49
N TYR A 78 -17.61 5.18 32.58
CA TYR A 78 -18.66 6.16 32.83
C TYR A 78 -19.65 6.20 31.68
N SER A 79 -20.87 6.63 31.96
CA SER A 79 -21.86 6.92 30.92
C SER A 79 -21.51 8.19 30.14
N ILE A 80 -22.03 8.32 28.91
CA ILE A 80 -21.88 9.51 28.04
C ILE A 80 -22.21 10.82 28.80
N ARG A 81 -23.28 10.81 29.60
CA ARG A 81 -23.71 11.99 30.38
C ARG A 81 -22.73 12.34 31.51
N GLU A 82 -22.18 11.33 32.19
CA GLU A 82 -21.19 11.53 33.24
C GLU A 82 -19.86 12.03 32.67
N CYS A 83 -19.45 11.51 31.51
CA CYS A 83 -18.26 11.98 30.80
C CYS A 83 -18.32 13.49 30.52
N LYS A 84 -19.45 13.96 29.98
CA LYS A 84 -19.70 15.39 29.72
C LYS A 84 -19.74 16.24 30.99
N LYS A 85 -20.24 15.70 32.11
CA LYS A 85 -20.37 16.44 33.37
C LYS A 85 -19.05 16.54 34.15
N ARG A 86 -18.18 15.53 34.03
CA ARG A 86 -16.93 15.41 34.79
C ARG A 86 -15.69 15.79 33.99
N ASP A 87 -15.85 16.26 32.76
CA ASP A 87 -14.77 16.54 31.82
C ASP A 87 -13.82 15.36 31.60
N VAL A 88 -14.37 14.14 31.57
CA VAL A 88 -13.61 12.90 31.32
C VAL A 88 -13.93 12.32 29.95
N THR A 89 -13.01 11.50 29.44
CA THR A 89 -13.15 10.82 28.14
C THR A 89 -14.05 9.58 28.26
N TYR A 90 -14.90 9.36 27.26
CA TYR A 90 -15.66 8.12 27.11
C TYR A 90 -14.77 7.05 26.50
N ALA A 91 -14.31 6.12 27.34
CA ALA A 91 -13.33 5.10 26.96
C ALA A 91 -13.55 3.79 27.73
N ALA A 92 -13.04 2.70 27.16
CA ALA A 92 -12.97 1.39 27.79
C ALA A 92 -11.52 0.92 27.94
N PRO A 93 -11.18 0.24 29.05
CA PRO A 93 -9.91 -0.46 29.20
C PRO A 93 -9.65 -1.45 28.06
N MET A 94 -8.46 -1.38 27.46
CA MET A 94 -7.98 -2.38 26.53
C MET A 94 -6.83 -3.16 27.15
N ARG A 95 -6.87 -4.48 26.98
CA ARG A 95 -5.85 -5.42 27.44
C ARG A 95 -5.35 -6.26 26.28
N VAL A 96 -4.07 -6.61 26.30
CA VAL A 96 -3.43 -7.41 25.25
C VAL A 96 -2.69 -8.57 25.89
N THR A 97 -2.90 -9.76 25.35
CA THR A 97 -2.19 -10.97 25.74
C THR A 97 -0.85 -11.01 25.02
N ALA A 98 0.23 -10.86 25.78
CA ALA A 98 1.60 -10.89 25.26
C ALA A 98 2.34 -12.12 25.76
N ARG A 99 3.07 -12.77 24.86
CA ARG A 99 3.89 -13.95 25.12
C ARG A 99 5.36 -13.60 24.95
N LEU A 100 6.16 -13.90 25.96
CA LEU A 100 7.62 -13.83 25.90
C LEU A 100 8.17 -15.25 25.84
N TYR A 101 8.89 -15.54 24.78
CA TYR A 101 9.60 -16.80 24.57
C TYR A 101 11.10 -16.58 24.68
N ASN A 102 11.74 -17.34 25.56
CA ASN A 102 13.19 -17.38 25.67
C ASN A 102 13.70 -18.64 24.96
N LYS A 103 14.44 -18.47 23.86
CA LYS A 103 14.99 -19.59 23.06
C LYS A 103 16.10 -20.35 23.79
N GLU A 104 16.83 -19.71 24.71
CA GLU A 104 17.92 -20.36 25.45
C GLU A 104 17.39 -21.33 26.50
N THR A 105 16.35 -20.92 27.24
CA THR A 105 15.77 -21.73 28.33
C THR A 105 14.56 -22.55 27.89
N GLY A 106 13.97 -22.22 26.74
CA GLY A 106 12.69 -22.76 26.28
C GLY A 106 11.49 -22.27 27.11
N GLU A 107 11.67 -21.30 28.01
CA GLU A 107 10.61 -20.81 28.89
C GLU A 107 9.64 -19.89 28.13
N ILE A 108 8.35 -20.12 28.32
CA ILE A 108 7.26 -19.28 27.77
C ILE A 108 6.53 -18.61 28.93
N LYS A 109 6.52 -17.28 28.94
CA LYS A 109 5.77 -16.47 29.91
C LYS A 109 4.67 -15.69 29.19
N GLU A 110 3.41 -15.94 29.56
CA GLU A 110 2.24 -15.23 29.01
C GLU A 110 1.60 -14.35 30.07
N ASN A 111 1.40 -13.08 29.75
CA ASN A 111 0.74 -12.11 30.63
C ASN A 111 -0.29 -11.28 29.87
N GLU A 112 -1.39 -10.97 30.53
CA GLU A 112 -2.36 -9.98 30.06
C GLU A 112 -1.92 -8.57 30.51
N VAL A 113 -1.54 -7.72 29.55
CA VAL A 113 -1.02 -6.37 29.80
C VAL A 113 -2.09 -5.33 29.49
N TYR A 114 -2.35 -4.44 30.45
CA TYR A 114 -3.24 -3.29 30.25
C TYR A 114 -2.59 -2.27 29.33
N MET A 115 -3.20 -1.99 28.18
CA MET A 115 -2.70 -1.10 27.12
C MET A 115 -3.20 0.34 27.23
N GLY A 116 -4.06 0.64 28.20
CA GLY A 116 -4.65 1.96 28.39
C GLY A 116 -6.15 2.00 28.12
N ASP A 117 -6.73 3.18 28.35
CA ASP A 117 -8.13 3.46 28.07
C ASP A 117 -8.28 3.88 26.60
N PHE A 118 -9.04 3.10 25.83
CA PHE A 118 -9.29 3.38 24.42
C PHE A 118 -10.60 4.16 24.24
N PRO A 119 -10.59 5.35 23.58
CA PRO A 119 -11.82 6.12 23.35
C PRO A 119 -12.82 5.34 22.50
N LEU A 120 -14.07 5.24 22.98
CA LEU A 120 -15.16 4.55 22.28
C LEU A 120 -16.02 5.53 21.49
N MET A 121 -16.51 5.06 20.33
CA MET A 121 -17.51 5.78 19.56
C MET A 121 -18.90 5.64 20.23
N THR A 122 -19.65 6.73 20.30
CA THR A 122 -21.05 6.71 20.74
C THR A 122 -21.96 6.19 19.62
N ASP A 123 -23.18 5.75 19.97
CA ASP A 123 -24.19 5.31 19.00
C ASP A 123 -24.51 6.36 17.92
N SER A 124 -24.22 7.64 18.21
CA SER A 124 -24.44 8.74 17.29
C SER A 124 -23.29 8.97 16.28
N GLY A 125 -22.19 8.21 16.37
CA GLY A 125 -21.02 8.36 15.51
C GLY A 125 -20.04 9.45 15.94
N THR A 126 -20.00 9.79 17.24
CA THR A 126 -19.11 10.83 17.82
C THR A 126 -18.25 10.27 18.95
N PHE A 127 -17.25 11.04 19.39
CA PHE A 127 -16.40 10.71 20.53
C PHE A 127 -16.52 11.78 21.61
N ILE A 128 -16.40 11.40 22.88
CA ILE A 128 -16.31 12.34 24.00
C ILE A 128 -14.89 12.32 24.53
N ILE A 129 -14.17 13.43 24.36
CA ILE A 129 -12.78 13.59 24.76
C ILE A 129 -12.70 14.75 25.75
N ASN A 130 -12.31 14.48 26.99
CA ASN A 130 -12.27 15.46 28.09
C ASN A 130 -13.58 16.27 28.20
N GLY A 131 -14.74 15.58 28.22
CA GLY A 131 -16.06 16.21 28.29
C GLY A 131 -16.61 16.82 27.00
N ALA A 132 -15.75 17.14 26.02
CA ALA A 132 -16.17 17.73 24.76
C ALA A 132 -16.51 16.68 23.71
N GLU A 133 -17.60 16.89 22.98
CA GLU A 133 -18.00 16.03 21.87
C GLU A 133 -17.25 16.40 20.58
N ARG A 134 -16.68 15.39 19.93
CA ARG A 134 -15.86 15.53 18.73
C ARG A 134 -16.35 14.60 17.63
N ALA A 135 -16.23 15.05 16.39
CA ALA A 135 -16.41 14.23 15.20
C ALA A 135 -15.07 14.10 14.47
N ILE A 136 -14.75 12.87 14.09
CA ILE A 136 -13.59 12.60 13.24
C ILE A 136 -14.05 12.71 11.78
N VAL A 137 -13.52 13.71 11.08
CA VAL A 137 -13.86 13.98 9.69
C VAL A 137 -13.07 13.03 8.79
N SER A 138 -13.76 12.35 7.87
CA SER A 138 -13.11 11.48 6.89
C SER A 138 -12.25 12.29 5.93
N GLN A 139 -11.09 11.75 5.57
CA GLN A 139 -10.11 12.46 4.75
C GLN A 139 -10.11 11.94 3.31
N LEU A 140 -10.10 12.84 2.32
CA LEU A 140 -9.91 12.49 0.92
C LEU A 140 -8.42 12.63 0.57
N VAL A 141 -7.78 11.52 0.19
CA VAL A 141 -6.35 11.46 -0.14
C VAL A 141 -6.16 10.82 -1.51
N ARG A 142 -4.96 10.96 -2.10
CA ARG A 142 -4.60 10.15 -3.28
C ARG A 142 -4.46 8.70 -2.87
N SER A 143 -4.92 7.78 -3.72
CA SER A 143 -4.72 6.36 -3.48
C SER A 143 -3.25 6.00 -3.70
N PRO A 144 -2.72 4.99 -3.00
CA PRO A 144 -1.47 4.35 -3.40
C PRO A 144 -1.58 3.86 -4.84
N GLY A 145 -0.54 4.09 -5.63
CA GLY A 145 -0.55 3.81 -7.06
C GLY A 145 0.66 4.40 -7.76
N VAL A 146 0.78 4.07 -9.05
CA VAL A 146 1.72 4.69 -9.99
C VAL A 146 0.92 5.69 -10.83
N TYR A 147 1.39 6.92 -10.90
CA TYR A 147 0.73 8.00 -11.64
C TYR A 147 1.72 8.61 -12.62
N PHE A 148 1.29 8.79 -13.88
CA PHE A 148 2.08 9.45 -14.91
C PHE A 148 1.45 10.78 -15.31
N ASP A 149 2.30 11.75 -15.60
CA ASP A 149 1.89 13.07 -16.07
C ASP A 149 2.83 13.58 -17.16
N ILE A 150 2.31 14.46 -18.01
CA ILE A 150 3.04 15.13 -19.08
C ILE A 150 2.92 16.62 -18.85
N ASP A 151 4.01 17.22 -18.41
CA ASP A 151 4.15 18.65 -18.24
C ASP A 151 4.80 19.26 -19.48
N HIS A 152 4.75 20.58 -19.62
CA HIS A 152 5.39 21.28 -20.72
C HIS A 152 6.34 22.33 -20.19
N ASP A 153 7.55 22.35 -20.75
CA ASP A 153 8.47 23.43 -20.48
C ASP A 153 8.02 24.75 -21.13
N LYS A 154 8.65 25.87 -20.75
CA LYS A 154 8.45 27.19 -21.35
C LYS A 154 8.62 27.22 -22.88
N VAL A 155 9.44 26.32 -23.43
CA VAL A 155 9.66 26.18 -24.88
C VAL A 155 8.61 25.29 -25.55
N GLY A 156 7.77 24.61 -24.78
CA GLY A 156 6.75 23.67 -25.26
C GLY A 156 7.22 22.23 -25.40
N LYS A 157 8.45 21.91 -24.96
CA LYS A 157 8.94 20.53 -24.90
C LYS A 157 8.20 19.76 -23.80
N GLU A 158 7.73 18.56 -24.14
CA GLU A 158 7.09 17.66 -23.19
C GLU A 158 8.10 17.15 -22.16
N LEU A 159 7.70 17.21 -20.88
CA LEU A 159 8.44 16.72 -19.73
C LEU A 159 7.60 15.64 -19.05
N TYR A 160 8.15 14.44 -18.96
CA TYR A 160 7.45 13.29 -18.42
C TYR A 160 7.75 13.16 -16.94
N LYS A 161 6.71 12.91 -16.15
CA LYS A 161 6.81 12.74 -14.70
C LYS A 161 6.07 11.48 -14.29
N ALA A 162 6.62 10.77 -13.31
CA ALA A 162 5.93 9.67 -12.64
C ALA A 162 6.02 9.81 -11.13
N GLN A 163 4.95 9.44 -10.44
CA GLN A 163 4.89 9.38 -8.98
C GLN A 163 4.43 8.00 -8.54
N ILE A 164 5.30 7.29 -7.84
CA ILE A 164 5.02 5.99 -7.24
C ILE A 164 4.77 6.22 -5.75
N ILE A 165 3.49 6.11 -5.38
CA ILE A 165 3.01 6.47 -4.05
C ILE A 165 2.65 5.18 -3.31
N PRO A 166 3.37 4.82 -2.23
CA PRO A 166 2.97 3.70 -1.38
C PRO A 166 1.86 4.10 -0.41
N ASN A 167 1.26 3.11 0.26
CA ASN A 167 0.39 3.36 1.42
C ASN A 167 1.21 3.90 2.60
N ARG A 168 2.40 3.31 2.81
CA ARG A 168 3.42 3.70 3.78
C ARG A 168 4.80 3.36 3.21
N GLY A 169 5.75 4.28 3.33
CA GLY A 169 7.12 4.07 2.84
C GLY A 169 7.64 5.27 2.07
N ALA A 170 8.81 5.10 1.46
CA ALA A 170 9.45 6.14 0.65
C ALA A 170 8.76 6.31 -0.71
N TRP A 171 8.61 7.56 -1.14
CA TRP A 171 8.09 7.84 -2.48
C TRP A 171 9.21 7.72 -3.51
N LEU A 172 8.88 7.23 -4.70
CA LEU A 172 9.73 7.34 -5.88
C LEU A 172 9.08 8.33 -6.85
N GLU A 173 9.84 9.35 -7.24
CA GLU A 173 9.41 10.35 -8.21
C GLU A 173 10.39 10.36 -9.37
N TYR A 174 9.90 10.14 -10.58
CA TYR A 174 10.70 10.22 -11.80
C TYR A 174 10.37 11.49 -12.56
N GLU A 175 11.38 12.13 -13.14
CA GLU A 175 11.19 13.34 -13.94
C GLU A 175 12.24 13.44 -15.05
N THR A 176 11.82 13.87 -16.23
CA THR A 176 12.72 14.29 -17.31
C THR A 176 12.90 15.80 -17.28
N ASP A 177 14.07 16.28 -17.71
CA ASP A 177 14.36 17.70 -17.86
C ASP A 177 14.35 18.15 -19.33
N GLN A 178 14.60 19.45 -19.55
CA GLN A 178 14.66 20.05 -20.88
C GLN A 178 15.79 19.49 -21.77
N ASN A 179 16.83 18.92 -21.16
CA ASN A 179 18.01 18.35 -21.82
C ASN A 179 17.90 16.83 -22.02
N ASP A 180 16.69 16.27 -21.90
CA ASP A 180 16.43 14.82 -21.97
C ASP A 180 17.13 14.01 -20.87
N LEU A 181 17.55 14.65 -19.77
CA LEU A 181 18.12 13.95 -18.63
C LEU A 181 17.02 13.39 -17.75
N PHE A 182 17.21 12.14 -17.37
CA PHE A 182 16.22 11.39 -16.62
C PHE A 182 16.67 11.20 -15.17
N TYR A 183 15.85 11.68 -14.24
CA TYR A 183 16.15 11.73 -12.82
C TYR A 183 15.14 10.95 -11.99
N VAL A 184 15.61 10.47 -10.84
CA VAL A 184 14.78 9.98 -9.73
C VAL A 184 15.01 10.80 -8.47
N ARG A 185 13.95 10.97 -7.68
CA ARG A 185 14.02 11.44 -6.30
C ARG A 185 13.41 10.39 -5.38
N ILE A 186 14.12 10.08 -4.31
CA ILE A 186 13.67 9.16 -3.27
C ILE A 186 13.24 9.99 -2.05
N ASP A 187 11.98 9.89 -1.66
CA ASP A 187 11.38 10.61 -0.51
C ASP A 187 11.68 12.12 -0.48
N LYS A 188 11.56 12.79 -1.64
CA LYS A 188 11.82 14.23 -1.83
C LYS A 188 13.25 14.68 -1.56
N ASN A 189 14.21 13.75 -1.55
CA ASN A 189 15.63 14.08 -1.51
C ASN A 189 16.12 14.68 -2.84
N ARG A 190 17.43 14.92 -2.90
CA ARG A 190 18.10 15.48 -4.09
C ARG A 190 17.94 14.56 -5.31
N LYS A 191 17.94 15.15 -6.50
CA LYS A 191 17.92 14.41 -7.77
C LYS A 191 19.13 13.48 -7.88
N ILE A 192 18.87 12.27 -8.34
CA ILE A 192 19.86 11.25 -8.72
C ILE A 192 19.55 10.88 -10.17
N PHE A 193 20.56 10.57 -10.98
CA PHE A 193 20.31 10.05 -12.32
C PHE A 193 19.56 8.71 -12.23
N ILE A 194 18.61 8.50 -13.13
CA ILE A 194 17.83 7.25 -13.15
C ILE A 194 18.75 6.05 -13.39
N THR A 195 19.79 6.20 -14.20
CA THR A 195 20.79 5.18 -14.52
C THR A 195 21.55 4.75 -13.27
N THR A 196 21.97 5.69 -12.42
CA THR A 196 22.59 5.38 -11.12
C THR A 196 21.63 4.59 -10.23
N PHE A 197 20.34 4.95 -10.20
CA PHE A 197 19.37 4.20 -9.40
C PHE A 197 19.09 2.81 -9.96
N ILE A 198 18.96 2.66 -11.28
CA ILE A 198 18.82 1.36 -11.94
C ILE A 198 20.02 0.47 -11.60
N ARG A 199 21.26 0.97 -11.76
CA ARG A 199 22.48 0.23 -11.39
C ARG A 199 22.49 -0.21 -9.94
N ALA A 200 22.03 0.65 -9.02
CA ALA A 200 21.93 0.29 -7.61
C ALA A 200 20.97 -0.89 -7.35
N LEU A 201 19.93 -1.07 -8.18
CA LEU A 201 18.98 -2.19 -8.08
C LEU A 201 19.56 -3.52 -8.60
N PHE A 202 20.59 -3.49 -9.44
CA PHE A 202 21.32 -4.67 -9.93
C PHE A 202 22.26 -5.24 -8.84
N CYS A 203 22.69 -4.41 -7.90
CA CYS A 203 23.61 -4.82 -6.85
C CYS A 203 23.05 -5.98 -6.02
N GLY A 204 23.83 -7.05 -5.87
CA GLY A 204 23.45 -8.23 -5.10
C GLY A 204 22.39 -9.12 -5.77
N THR A 205 22.13 -8.94 -7.07
CA THR A 205 21.18 -9.75 -7.85
C THR A 205 21.89 -10.58 -8.92
N ASP A 206 21.17 -11.52 -9.50
CA ASP A 206 21.55 -12.32 -10.66
C ASP A 206 21.42 -11.58 -12.00
N LEU A 207 20.96 -10.33 -12.00
CA LEU A 207 20.75 -9.50 -13.19
C LEU A 207 22.05 -8.95 -13.82
N GLY A 208 23.19 -9.07 -13.14
CA GLY A 208 24.50 -8.61 -13.63
C GLY A 208 25.09 -7.44 -12.84
N ASN A 209 26.00 -6.70 -13.46
CA ASN A 209 26.73 -5.59 -12.79
C ASN A 209 26.13 -4.20 -13.11
N GLY A 210 25.01 -4.17 -13.80
CA GLY A 210 24.34 -2.97 -14.27
C GLY A 210 25.17 -2.22 -15.30
N THR A 211 25.73 -2.88 -16.32
CA THR A 211 26.41 -2.17 -17.42
C THR A 211 25.41 -1.42 -18.30
N ASN A 212 25.90 -0.53 -19.18
CA ASN A 212 24.99 0.19 -20.09
C ASN A 212 24.25 -0.78 -21.02
N GLU A 213 24.95 -1.79 -21.51
CA GLU A 213 24.39 -2.83 -22.37
C GLU A 213 23.31 -3.63 -21.64
N GLU A 214 23.54 -4.02 -20.38
CA GLU A 214 22.54 -4.73 -19.56
C GLU A 214 21.29 -3.87 -19.30
N ILE A 215 21.46 -2.57 -19.05
CA ILE A 215 20.31 -1.66 -18.84
C ILE A 215 19.52 -1.45 -20.13
N ILE A 216 20.20 -1.31 -21.28
CA ILE A 216 19.56 -1.17 -22.59
C ILE A 216 18.83 -2.47 -22.96
N ASP A 217 19.43 -3.64 -22.70
CA ASP A 217 18.73 -4.90 -22.89
C ASP A 217 17.49 -4.98 -22.00
N LEU A 218 17.58 -4.60 -20.72
CA LEU A 218 16.42 -4.64 -19.82
C LEU A 218 15.29 -3.68 -20.26
N LEU A 219 15.57 -2.39 -20.45
CA LEU A 219 14.55 -1.35 -20.62
C LEU A 219 14.23 -1.01 -22.08
N GLY A 220 15.05 -1.49 -23.02
CA GLY A 220 15.05 -1.07 -24.42
C GLY A 220 15.84 0.23 -24.65
N ASP A 221 16.12 0.52 -25.92
CA ASP A 221 16.80 1.77 -26.31
C ASP A 221 15.85 2.97 -26.19
N ASP A 222 16.32 4.02 -25.52
CA ASP A 222 15.61 5.27 -25.31
C ASP A 222 16.58 6.44 -25.25
N ILE A 223 16.30 7.49 -26.01
CA ILE A 223 17.19 8.66 -26.12
C ILE A 223 17.47 9.33 -24.77
N ARG A 224 16.50 9.35 -23.85
CA ARG A 224 16.67 9.94 -22.52
C ARG A 224 17.57 9.08 -21.64
N LEU A 225 17.45 7.76 -21.73
CA LEU A 225 18.35 6.83 -21.03
C LEU A 225 19.77 6.99 -21.56
N THR A 226 19.97 6.93 -22.88
CA THR A 226 21.30 7.03 -23.51
C THR A 226 21.97 8.36 -23.21
N THR A 227 21.23 9.49 -23.32
CA THR A 227 21.75 10.82 -22.96
C THR A 227 22.11 10.92 -21.47
N THR A 228 21.37 10.23 -20.61
CA THR A 228 21.67 10.19 -19.17
C THR A 228 22.89 9.34 -18.89
N MET A 229 23.06 8.20 -19.56
CA MET A 229 24.24 7.33 -19.43
C MET A 229 25.55 8.04 -19.83
N GLU A 230 25.50 8.92 -20.85
CA GLU A 230 26.66 9.72 -21.27
C GLU A 230 27.10 10.73 -20.20
N LYS A 231 26.15 11.24 -19.39
CA LYS A 231 26.45 12.21 -18.31
C LYS A 231 26.64 11.55 -16.94
N ASP A 232 26.17 10.32 -16.76
CA ASP A 232 26.34 9.59 -15.51
C ASP A 232 27.78 9.09 -15.36
N GLU A 233 28.47 9.58 -14.34
CA GLU A 233 29.83 9.15 -14.03
C GLU A 233 29.89 7.71 -13.52
N LYS A 234 28.78 7.16 -12.99
CA LYS A 234 28.75 5.83 -12.38
C LYS A 234 28.52 4.75 -13.43
N GLN A 235 29.41 3.76 -13.43
CA GLN A 235 29.45 2.72 -14.46
C GLN A 235 29.20 1.30 -13.92
N ASN A 236 29.23 1.10 -12.60
CA ASN A 236 29.01 -0.21 -11.97
C ASN A 236 27.92 -0.14 -10.87
N ALA A 237 27.35 -1.28 -10.53
CA ALA A 237 26.30 -1.41 -9.51
C ALA A 237 26.76 -0.96 -8.12
N GLU A 238 27.98 -1.32 -7.74
CA GLU A 238 28.57 -1.02 -6.43
C GLU A 238 28.74 0.49 -6.18
N GLU A 239 29.37 1.23 -7.11
CA GLU A 239 29.55 2.68 -6.95
C GLU A 239 28.23 3.42 -6.99
N ALA A 240 27.29 2.93 -7.81
CA ALA A 240 25.96 3.50 -7.92
C ALA A 240 25.17 3.35 -6.60
N LEU A 241 25.24 2.17 -5.98
CA LEU A 241 24.64 1.92 -4.66
C LEU A 241 25.23 2.84 -3.58
N LEU A 242 26.56 3.01 -3.56
CA LEU A 242 27.22 3.93 -2.63
C LEU A 242 26.79 5.39 -2.87
N GLU A 243 26.61 5.80 -4.13
CA GLU A 243 26.15 7.15 -4.46
C GLU A 243 24.70 7.38 -4.02
N VAL A 244 23.81 6.42 -4.25
CA VAL A 244 22.42 6.47 -3.74
C VAL A 244 22.43 6.61 -2.22
N TYR A 245 23.25 5.83 -1.50
CA TYR A 245 23.36 5.93 -0.05
C TYR A 245 23.84 7.31 0.42
N ARG A 246 24.89 7.87 -0.22
CA ARG A 246 25.41 9.22 0.13
C ARG A 246 24.34 10.29 -0.01
N LYS A 247 23.44 10.18 -0.98
CA LYS A 247 22.35 11.13 -1.20
C LYS A 247 21.22 10.97 -0.18
N LEU A 248 20.93 9.74 0.24
CA LEU A 248 19.94 9.44 1.27
C LEU A 248 20.41 9.84 2.66
N ARG A 249 21.69 9.62 2.98
CA ARG A 249 22.29 9.90 4.29
C ARG A 249 23.58 10.72 4.16
N PRO A 250 23.46 12.05 3.99
CA PRO A 250 24.63 12.90 3.88
C PRO A 250 25.42 12.92 5.21
N GLY A 251 26.67 12.48 5.18
CA GLY A 251 27.61 12.55 6.31
C GLY A 251 27.97 11.21 6.96
N GLU A 252 27.28 10.11 6.61
CA GLU A 252 27.68 8.77 7.02
C GLU A 252 28.60 8.15 5.96
N PRO A 253 29.76 7.56 6.33
CA PRO A 253 30.62 6.89 5.37
C PRO A 253 29.92 5.64 4.81
N PRO A 254 29.74 5.53 3.48
CA PRO A 254 29.01 4.41 2.90
C PRO A 254 29.90 3.16 2.83
N THR A 255 29.37 2.01 3.23
CA THR A 255 29.93 0.69 2.90
C THR A 255 28.94 -0.06 2.03
N LEU A 256 29.38 -1.03 1.22
CA LEU A 256 28.47 -1.77 0.33
C LEU A 256 27.38 -2.51 1.12
N GLU A 257 27.76 -3.17 2.22
CA GLU A 257 26.82 -3.88 3.09
C GLU A 257 25.77 -2.95 3.71
N THR A 258 26.19 -1.79 4.23
CA THR A 258 25.25 -0.83 4.85
C THR A 258 24.36 -0.17 3.80
N ALA A 259 24.89 0.08 2.61
CA ALA A 259 24.13 0.65 1.51
C ALA A 259 23.08 -0.32 0.96
N GLN A 260 23.45 -1.59 0.79
CA GLN A 260 22.53 -2.65 0.35
C GLN A 260 21.42 -2.85 1.38
N ALA A 261 21.78 -3.07 2.64
CA ALA A 261 20.82 -3.24 3.72
C ALA A 261 19.87 -2.03 3.83
N GLN A 262 20.39 -0.81 3.65
CA GLN A 262 19.56 0.39 3.68
C GLN A 262 18.61 0.49 2.49
N LEU A 263 19.01 0.08 1.28
CA LEU A 263 18.14 0.05 0.10
C LEU A 263 17.03 -0.99 0.28
N ASP A 264 17.40 -2.21 0.70
CA ASP A 264 16.46 -3.31 0.94
C ASP A 264 15.46 -2.94 2.04
N MET A 265 15.93 -2.36 3.14
CA MET A 265 15.06 -1.90 4.23
C MET A 265 14.15 -0.73 3.81
N LEU A 266 14.54 0.04 2.79
CA LEU A 266 13.77 1.20 2.34
C LEU A 266 12.61 0.80 1.41
N PHE A 267 12.79 -0.20 0.54
CA PHE A 267 11.82 -0.57 -0.49
C PHE A 267 11.27 -1.99 -0.37
N PHE A 268 12.07 -2.94 0.10
CA PHE A 268 11.78 -4.38 0.04
C PHE A 268 11.47 -5.00 1.42
N ASP A 269 11.36 -4.18 2.47
CA ASP A 269 10.96 -4.63 3.81
C ASP A 269 9.45 -4.37 4.06
N PRO A 270 8.62 -5.41 4.25
CA PRO A 270 7.18 -5.27 4.54
C PRO A 270 6.84 -4.42 5.76
N HIS A 271 7.72 -4.33 6.76
CA HIS A 271 7.50 -3.56 7.98
C HIS A 271 7.63 -2.07 7.73
N ARG A 272 8.49 -1.67 6.78
CA ARG A 272 8.78 -0.27 6.44
C ARG A 272 8.03 0.22 5.21
N TYR A 273 7.86 -0.65 4.22
CA TYR A 273 7.19 -0.36 2.96
C TYR A 273 5.93 -1.20 2.82
N ASP A 274 4.81 -0.53 2.59
CA ASP A 274 3.50 -1.15 2.39
C ASP A 274 2.77 -0.41 1.27
N ILE A 275 2.34 -1.13 0.25
CA ILE A 275 1.49 -0.58 -0.83
C ILE A 275 0.00 -0.77 -0.54
N SER A 276 -0.37 -1.58 0.46
CA SER A 276 -1.73 -2.07 0.76
C SER A 276 -2.36 -2.87 -0.39
N ARG A 277 -3.39 -3.67 -0.08
CA ARG A 277 -4.16 -4.42 -1.09
C ARG A 277 -4.64 -3.54 -2.24
N VAL A 278 -5.26 -2.40 -1.92
CA VAL A 278 -5.76 -1.45 -2.94
C VAL A 278 -4.64 -0.85 -3.78
N GLY A 279 -3.46 -0.63 -3.20
CA GLY A 279 -2.30 -0.18 -3.97
C GLY A 279 -1.80 -1.29 -4.89
N ARG A 280 -1.68 -2.53 -4.41
CA ARG A 280 -1.26 -3.67 -5.24
C ARG A 280 -2.18 -3.85 -6.46
N TYR A 281 -3.50 -3.81 -6.25
CA TYR A 281 -4.50 -3.78 -7.33
C TYR A 281 -4.21 -2.67 -8.36
N LYS A 282 -3.94 -1.45 -7.89
CA LYS A 282 -3.69 -0.30 -8.75
C LYS A 282 -2.38 -0.37 -9.52
N TYR A 283 -1.32 -0.86 -8.89
CA TYR A 283 -0.04 -1.05 -9.58
C TYR A 283 -0.19 -2.12 -10.66
N ASN A 284 -0.82 -3.25 -10.33
CA ASN A 284 -1.03 -4.35 -11.29
C ASN A 284 -1.83 -3.86 -12.49
N LYS A 285 -2.94 -3.15 -12.24
CA LYS A 285 -3.73 -2.57 -13.32
C LYS A 285 -2.95 -1.55 -14.15
N LYS A 286 -2.17 -0.66 -13.53
CA LYS A 286 -1.48 0.42 -14.25
C LYS A 286 -0.22 -0.05 -14.99
N LEU A 287 0.52 -0.98 -14.41
CA LEU A 287 1.77 -1.51 -14.96
C LEU A 287 1.57 -2.76 -15.82
N ALA A 288 0.34 -3.27 -15.90
CA ALA A 288 -0.04 -4.35 -16.80
C ALA A 288 0.47 -4.07 -18.22
N ILE A 289 0.97 -5.13 -18.85
CA ILE A 289 1.42 -5.06 -20.24
C ILE A 289 0.22 -4.90 -21.18
N SER A 290 -0.89 -5.55 -20.87
CA SER A 290 -2.11 -5.62 -21.70
C SER A 290 -2.63 -4.24 -22.06
N ASP A 291 -2.83 -3.36 -21.07
CA ASP A 291 -3.37 -2.00 -21.26
C ASP A 291 -2.50 -1.12 -22.16
N ARG A 292 -1.19 -1.41 -22.30
CA ARG A 292 -0.25 -0.64 -23.13
C ARG A 292 -0.14 -1.15 -24.56
N ILE A 293 -0.22 -2.46 -24.76
CA ILE A 293 0.06 -3.08 -26.07
C ILE A 293 -1.16 -3.16 -26.97
N VAL A 294 -2.37 -2.90 -26.46
CA VAL A 294 -3.60 -2.90 -27.26
C VAL A 294 -3.48 -1.93 -28.44
N GLY A 295 -3.70 -2.45 -29.65
CA GLY A 295 -3.62 -1.71 -30.90
C GLY A 295 -2.23 -1.62 -31.52
N ALA A 296 -1.20 -2.10 -30.84
CA ALA A 296 0.14 -2.25 -31.40
C ALA A 296 0.29 -3.59 -32.16
N TYR A 297 1.39 -3.74 -32.88
CA TYR A 297 1.75 -4.95 -33.61
C TYR A 297 2.94 -5.65 -32.96
N THR A 298 2.92 -6.97 -32.89
CA THR A 298 4.06 -7.78 -32.40
C THR A 298 5.27 -7.66 -33.34
N THR A 299 6.48 -7.57 -32.79
CA THR A 299 7.71 -7.66 -33.59
C THR A 299 8.19 -9.08 -33.80
N ASP A 300 7.96 -9.94 -32.81
CA ASP A 300 8.45 -11.30 -32.73
C ASP A 300 7.32 -12.21 -32.22
N MET A 301 7.48 -13.52 -32.40
CA MET A 301 6.56 -14.50 -31.84
C MET A 301 6.49 -14.38 -30.30
N VAL A 302 5.28 -14.32 -29.76
CA VAL A 302 5.07 -14.22 -28.31
C VAL A 302 4.75 -15.61 -27.76
N ILE A 303 5.53 -16.05 -26.78
CA ILE A 303 5.44 -17.39 -26.21
C ILE A 303 4.90 -17.32 -24.77
N ASN A 304 3.97 -18.20 -24.45
CA ASN A 304 3.48 -18.42 -23.10
C ASN A 304 4.59 -19.01 -22.22
N GLN A 305 4.95 -18.33 -21.13
CA GLN A 305 6.04 -18.75 -20.24
C GLN A 305 5.70 -19.96 -19.37
N PHE A 306 4.42 -20.31 -19.26
CA PHE A 306 3.94 -21.48 -18.52
C PHE A 306 3.80 -22.70 -19.43
N THR A 307 3.18 -22.56 -20.61
CA THR A 307 2.90 -23.71 -21.50
C THR A 307 3.94 -23.91 -22.59
N GLY A 308 4.70 -22.87 -22.95
CA GLY A 308 5.61 -22.89 -24.10
C GLY A 308 4.91 -22.79 -25.46
N GLU A 309 3.59 -22.57 -25.48
CA GLU A 309 2.81 -22.40 -26.71
C GLU A 309 2.94 -20.97 -27.26
N ILE A 310 2.79 -20.84 -28.58
CA ILE A 310 2.79 -19.54 -29.27
C ILE A 310 1.42 -18.90 -29.04
N ILE A 311 1.41 -17.71 -28.44
CA ILE A 311 0.22 -16.89 -28.19
C ILE A 311 -0.09 -16.00 -29.39
N ALA A 312 0.94 -15.36 -29.94
CA ALA A 312 0.82 -14.43 -31.05
C ALA A 312 1.95 -14.63 -32.07
N GLU A 313 1.61 -14.52 -33.34
CA GLU A 313 2.55 -14.61 -34.45
C GLU A 313 3.29 -13.28 -34.65
N GLU A 314 4.32 -13.28 -35.51
CA GLU A 314 5.03 -12.05 -35.90
C GLU A 314 4.11 -11.11 -36.71
N ASN A 315 4.17 -9.81 -36.42
CA ASN A 315 3.39 -8.77 -37.12
C ASN A 315 1.86 -8.93 -36.98
N GLU A 316 1.40 -9.48 -35.88
CA GLU A 316 -0.02 -9.62 -35.55
C GLU A 316 -0.53 -8.39 -34.79
N LEU A 317 -1.73 -7.92 -35.15
CA LEU A 317 -2.40 -6.82 -34.45
C LEU A 317 -2.91 -7.28 -33.08
N ILE A 318 -2.47 -6.58 -32.03
CA ILE A 318 -2.81 -6.94 -30.66
C ILE A 318 -4.21 -6.41 -30.30
N THR A 319 -5.18 -7.32 -30.29
CA THR A 319 -6.55 -7.05 -29.81
C THR A 319 -6.61 -7.05 -28.27
N PRO A 320 -7.64 -6.46 -27.63
CA PRO A 320 -7.77 -6.51 -26.17
C PRO A 320 -7.82 -7.93 -25.59
N ALA A 321 -8.37 -8.90 -26.33
CA ALA A 321 -8.39 -10.30 -25.90
C ALA A 321 -6.98 -10.92 -25.95
N LEU A 322 -6.27 -10.71 -27.06
CA LEU A 322 -4.89 -11.19 -27.23
C LEU A 322 -3.95 -10.54 -26.20
N ALA A 323 -4.12 -9.25 -25.93
CA ALA A 323 -3.34 -8.52 -24.92
C ALA A 323 -3.50 -9.12 -23.52
N HIS A 324 -4.73 -9.51 -23.16
CA HIS A 324 -4.99 -10.18 -21.88
C HIS A 324 -4.36 -11.58 -21.85
N GLU A 325 -4.42 -12.34 -22.95
CA GLU A 325 -3.78 -13.65 -23.05
C GLU A 325 -2.25 -13.57 -22.93
N ILE A 326 -1.62 -12.57 -23.56
CA ILE A 326 -0.18 -12.28 -23.42
C ILE A 326 0.19 -11.99 -21.96
N GLU A 327 -0.61 -11.19 -21.27
CA GLU A 327 -0.41 -10.89 -19.85
C GLU A 327 -0.54 -12.16 -19.00
N GLN A 328 -1.60 -12.96 -19.20
CA GLN A 328 -1.80 -14.22 -18.48
C GLN A 328 -0.74 -15.27 -18.82
N GLY A 329 -0.12 -15.19 -20.00
CA GLY A 329 1.02 -16.00 -20.38
C GLY A 329 2.30 -15.70 -19.61
N GLY A 330 2.30 -14.74 -18.69
CA GLY A 330 3.46 -14.40 -17.85
C GLY A 330 4.58 -13.70 -18.62
N VAL A 331 4.26 -13.04 -19.73
CA VAL A 331 5.25 -12.35 -20.57
C VAL A 331 5.78 -11.11 -19.84
N MET A 332 7.07 -11.14 -19.48
CA MET A 332 7.73 -10.06 -18.74
C MET A 332 8.19 -8.90 -19.62
N LYS A 333 8.58 -9.19 -20.86
CA LYS A 333 9.17 -8.23 -21.80
C LYS A 333 8.69 -8.58 -23.20
N MET A 334 8.28 -7.57 -23.97
CA MET A 334 8.03 -7.71 -25.39
C MET A 334 8.39 -6.44 -26.14
N TYR A 335 8.63 -6.58 -27.43
CA TYR A 335 8.83 -5.47 -28.35
C TYR A 335 7.59 -5.33 -29.23
N VAL A 336 7.14 -4.08 -29.42
CA VAL A 336 5.95 -3.77 -30.21
C VAL A 336 6.20 -2.61 -31.15
N ARG A 337 5.45 -2.59 -32.25
CA ARG A 337 5.40 -1.47 -33.21
C ARG A 337 4.06 -0.77 -33.05
N PRO A 338 4.01 0.55 -32.78
CA PRO A 338 2.75 1.27 -32.59
C PRO A 338 1.77 1.17 -33.76
N THR A 339 2.31 1.06 -34.99
CA THR A 339 1.55 0.86 -36.22
C THR A 339 2.24 -0.16 -37.11
N GLU A 340 1.49 -0.73 -38.05
CA GLU A 340 1.97 -1.79 -38.97
C GLU A 340 3.18 -1.39 -39.81
N ASP A 341 3.30 -0.11 -40.15
CA ASP A 341 4.38 0.45 -40.98
C ASP A 341 5.45 1.19 -40.15
N SER A 342 5.32 1.23 -38.82
CA SER A 342 6.30 1.90 -37.97
C SER A 342 7.63 1.14 -37.98
N GLU A 343 8.73 1.84 -38.26
CA GLU A 343 10.09 1.36 -38.01
C GLU A 343 10.48 1.48 -36.53
N GLU A 344 9.74 2.29 -35.76
CA GLU A 344 9.98 2.45 -34.32
C GLU A 344 9.50 1.22 -33.55
N VAL A 345 10.44 0.59 -32.86
CA VAL A 345 10.22 -0.54 -31.97
C VAL A 345 10.27 -0.06 -30.51
N ILE A 346 9.25 -0.39 -29.74
CA ILE A 346 9.11 0.00 -28.33
C ILE A 346 9.20 -1.25 -27.46
N CYS A 347 10.12 -1.25 -26.51
CA CYS A 347 10.19 -2.26 -25.45
C CYS A 347 9.10 -1.97 -24.41
N VAL A 348 8.29 -2.97 -24.07
CA VAL A 348 7.25 -2.88 -23.04
C VAL A 348 7.51 -3.96 -21.99
N LEU A 349 7.68 -3.53 -20.74
CA LEU A 349 7.91 -4.40 -19.59
C LEU A 349 6.66 -4.58 -18.74
N SER A 350 6.31 -5.81 -18.40
CA SER A 350 5.27 -6.13 -17.40
C SER A 350 5.83 -6.06 -15.98
N ASN A 351 4.96 -5.88 -14.99
CA ASN A 351 5.30 -6.13 -13.60
C ASN A 351 5.12 -7.60 -13.17
N GLY A 352 4.78 -8.48 -14.11
CA GLY A 352 4.82 -9.94 -13.92
C GLY A 352 3.70 -10.52 -13.07
N MET A 353 2.54 -9.87 -13.05
CA MET A 353 1.39 -10.29 -12.24
C MET A 353 0.31 -10.92 -13.12
N VAL A 354 -0.22 -12.07 -12.70
CA VAL A 354 -1.23 -12.85 -13.44
C VAL A 354 -2.42 -13.21 -12.55
N ASP A 355 -3.58 -13.48 -13.15
CA ASP A 355 -4.72 -14.06 -12.45
C ASP A 355 -4.40 -15.53 -12.16
N ILE A 356 -4.56 -15.95 -10.91
CA ILE A 356 -4.32 -17.32 -10.48
C ILE A 356 -5.42 -18.29 -10.95
N LYS A 357 -6.63 -17.78 -11.21
CA LYS A 357 -7.82 -18.62 -11.44
C LYS A 357 -7.74 -19.51 -12.67
N PRO A 358 -7.22 -19.07 -13.83
CA PRO A 358 -7.04 -19.95 -14.99
C PRO A 358 -6.08 -21.12 -14.72
N PHE A 359 -5.10 -20.94 -13.84
CA PHE A 359 -4.13 -21.97 -13.47
C PHE A 359 -4.69 -22.97 -12.46
N LEU A 360 -5.57 -22.51 -11.58
CA LEU A 360 -6.17 -23.34 -10.52
C LEU A 360 -7.71 -23.32 -10.58
N PRO A 361 -8.33 -23.86 -11.66
CA PRO A 361 -9.77 -23.83 -11.84
C PRO A 361 -10.54 -24.67 -10.82
N GLN A 362 -9.86 -25.56 -10.08
CA GLN A 362 -10.44 -26.39 -9.03
C GLN A 362 -10.84 -25.59 -7.78
N PHE A 363 -10.26 -24.41 -7.56
CA PHE A 363 -10.56 -23.58 -6.39
C PHE A 363 -11.55 -22.47 -6.71
N THR A 364 -12.47 -22.25 -5.76
CA THR A 364 -13.37 -21.09 -5.81
C THR A 364 -12.66 -19.83 -5.35
N ALA A 365 -13.15 -18.67 -5.79
CA ALA A 365 -12.61 -17.37 -5.35
C ALA A 365 -12.69 -17.17 -3.83
N GLU A 366 -13.69 -17.77 -3.18
CA GLU A 366 -13.85 -17.73 -1.72
C GLU A 366 -12.74 -18.52 -1.01
N GLN A 367 -12.42 -19.73 -1.50
CA GLN A 367 -11.31 -20.53 -0.96
C GLN A 367 -9.96 -19.83 -1.12
N LEU A 368 -9.74 -19.15 -2.25
CA LEU A 368 -8.52 -18.37 -2.49
C LEU A 368 -8.42 -17.15 -1.56
N ASP A 369 -9.53 -16.42 -1.34
CA ASP A 369 -9.56 -15.29 -0.40
C ASP A 369 -9.31 -15.76 1.05
N GLU A 370 -9.81 -16.95 1.43
CA GLU A 370 -9.56 -17.56 2.75
C GLU A 370 -8.08 -17.88 3.00
N VAL A 371 -7.34 -18.29 1.97
CA VAL A 371 -5.87 -18.49 2.06
C VAL A 371 -5.07 -17.20 1.87
N GLY A 372 -5.75 -16.07 1.63
CA GLY A 372 -5.13 -14.75 1.51
C GLY A 372 -4.75 -14.35 0.08
N ILE A 373 -5.10 -15.16 -0.92
CA ILE A 373 -4.91 -14.86 -2.34
C ILE A 373 -6.11 -14.08 -2.86
N ASN A 374 -5.98 -12.75 -2.84
CA ASN A 374 -7.10 -11.84 -3.07
C ASN A 374 -6.82 -10.73 -4.09
N GLU A 375 -5.69 -10.82 -4.77
CA GLU A 375 -5.23 -10.00 -5.90
C GLU A 375 -4.48 -10.88 -6.91
N MET A 376 -4.08 -10.32 -8.06
CA MET A 376 -3.18 -11.00 -9.00
C MET A 376 -1.86 -11.37 -8.33
N VAL A 377 -1.29 -12.49 -8.77
CA VAL A 377 -0.11 -13.12 -8.17
C VAL A 377 1.11 -13.02 -9.07
N SER A 378 2.30 -13.02 -8.47
CA SER A 378 3.56 -13.08 -9.20
C SER A 378 3.66 -14.35 -10.05
N ALA A 379 3.87 -14.18 -11.36
CA ALA A 379 3.97 -15.27 -12.32
C ALA A 379 5.18 -16.18 -12.02
N SER A 380 6.30 -15.61 -11.60
CA SER A 380 7.51 -16.36 -11.25
C SER A 380 7.30 -17.21 -10.00
N ALA A 381 6.73 -16.63 -8.95
CA ALA A 381 6.41 -17.35 -7.71
C ALA A 381 5.36 -18.45 -7.96
N LEU A 382 4.32 -18.16 -8.75
CA LEU A 382 3.30 -19.13 -9.11
C LEU A 382 3.92 -20.31 -9.88
N LYS A 383 4.79 -20.04 -10.87
CA LYS A 383 5.46 -21.09 -11.65
C LYS A 383 6.26 -22.04 -10.76
N THR A 384 7.06 -21.50 -9.83
CA THR A 384 7.83 -22.33 -8.88
C THR A 384 6.93 -23.21 -8.02
N ILE A 385 5.77 -22.69 -7.56
CA ILE A 385 4.81 -23.45 -6.76
C ILE A 385 4.15 -24.55 -7.59
N LEU A 386 3.76 -24.27 -8.83
CA LEU A 386 3.13 -25.26 -9.73
C LEU A 386 4.11 -26.39 -10.10
N GLU A 387 5.36 -26.05 -10.42
CA GLU A 387 6.41 -27.04 -10.70
C GLU A 387 6.70 -27.92 -9.47
N ALA A 388 6.75 -27.33 -8.28
CA ALA A 388 6.92 -28.08 -7.03
C ALA A 388 5.71 -28.98 -6.73
N ALA A 389 4.49 -28.49 -6.95
CA ALA A 389 3.26 -29.26 -6.76
C ALA A 389 3.19 -30.47 -7.69
N GLU A 390 3.60 -30.32 -8.96
CA GLU A 390 3.68 -31.43 -9.92
C GLU A 390 4.76 -32.45 -9.53
N ALA A 391 5.95 -31.98 -9.12
CA ALA A 391 7.06 -32.85 -8.74
C ALA A 391 6.77 -33.67 -7.48
N GLU A 392 6.10 -33.08 -6.49
CA GLU A 392 5.77 -33.73 -5.21
C GLU A 392 4.40 -34.43 -5.23
N GLY A 393 3.58 -34.20 -6.26
CA GLY A 393 2.25 -34.79 -6.39
C GLY A 393 1.28 -34.30 -5.32
N TRP A 394 1.28 -33.00 -5.02
CA TRP A 394 0.42 -32.42 -3.98
C TRP A 394 -1.06 -32.63 -4.32
N ASP A 395 -1.85 -32.93 -3.29
CA ASP A 395 -3.30 -32.89 -3.39
C ASP A 395 -3.81 -31.44 -3.23
N ASP A 396 -5.11 -31.24 -3.52
CA ASP A 396 -5.74 -29.92 -3.45
C ASP A 396 -5.62 -29.26 -2.06
N ALA A 397 -5.56 -30.07 -1.00
CA ALA A 397 -5.43 -29.58 0.38
C ALA A 397 -4.01 -29.09 0.68
N ALA A 398 -2.99 -29.88 0.31
CA ALA A 398 -1.58 -29.53 0.46
C ALA A 398 -1.24 -28.30 -0.39
N LEU A 399 -1.80 -28.19 -1.59
CA LEU A 399 -1.62 -27.01 -2.44
C LEU A 399 -2.22 -25.76 -1.80
N LEU A 400 -3.43 -25.82 -1.24
CA LEU A 400 -4.03 -24.68 -0.52
C LEU A 400 -3.21 -24.26 0.70
N GLU A 401 -2.67 -25.23 1.46
CA GLU A 401 -1.79 -24.94 2.60
C GLU A 401 -0.50 -24.24 2.14
N LYS A 402 0.09 -24.69 1.04
CA LYS A 402 1.29 -24.05 0.46
C LYS A 402 1.02 -22.67 -0.12
N LEU A 403 -0.13 -22.46 -0.79
CA LEU A 403 -0.55 -21.13 -1.24
C LEU A 403 -0.71 -20.16 -0.07
N LYS A 404 -1.20 -20.65 1.08
CA LYS A 404 -1.33 -19.84 2.30
C LYS A 404 0.02 -19.47 2.91
N GLU A 405 0.98 -20.40 2.93
CA GLU A 405 2.34 -20.14 3.42
C GLU A 405 3.08 -19.13 2.53
N CYS A 406 2.97 -19.28 1.21
CA CYS A 406 3.63 -18.43 0.22
C CYS A 406 2.79 -17.21 -0.21
N ALA A 407 1.72 -16.88 0.52
CA ALA A 407 0.81 -15.80 0.12
C ALA A 407 1.51 -14.43 0.00
N ASN A 408 2.51 -14.16 0.83
CA ASN A 408 3.28 -12.91 0.77
C ASN A 408 4.26 -12.87 -0.42
N ASP A 409 4.73 -14.03 -0.90
CA ASP A 409 5.62 -14.12 -2.07
C ASP A 409 4.81 -14.02 -3.37
N LEU A 410 3.61 -14.61 -3.37
CA LEU A 410 2.64 -14.50 -4.46
C LEU A 410 2.08 -13.08 -4.57
N ILE A 411 1.74 -12.45 -3.44
CA ILE A 411 1.21 -11.09 -3.39
C ILE A 411 2.08 -10.24 -2.45
N PRO A 412 3.20 -9.69 -2.98
CA PRO A 412 4.09 -8.84 -2.19
C PRO A 412 3.37 -7.61 -1.64
N LYS A 413 3.53 -7.39 -0.32
CA LYS A 413 2.99 -6.20 0.38
C LYS A 413 3.84 -4.95 0.14
N HIS A 414 5.07 -5.10 -0.31
CA HIS A 414 5.97 -4.01 -0.68
C HIS A 414 6.12 -3.92 -2.19
N ILE A 415 6.77 -2.86 -2.67
CA ILE A 415 7.10 -2.73 -4.10
C ILE A 415 8.16 -3.78 -4.46
N VAL A 416 8.06 -4.39 -5.64
CA VAL A 416 9.09 -5.32 -6.16
C VAL A 416 9.95 -4.65 -7.23
N ARG A 417 11.13 -5.22 -7.51
CA ARG A 417 12.04 -4.68 -8.55
C ARG A 417 11.34 -4.57 -9.91
N ASP A 418 10.52 -5.56 -10.26
CA ASP A 418 9.77 -5.57 -11.53
C ASP A 418 8.77 -4.41 -11.62
N ASP A 419 8.13 -4.00 -10.52
CA ASP A 419 7.29 -2.80 -10.50
C ASP A 419 8.10 -1.54 -10.80
N ILE A 420 9.32 -1.46 -10.23
CA ILE A 420 10.22 -0.32 -10.44
C ILE A 420 10.65 -0.27 -11.91
N PHE A 421 11.15 -1.37 -12.46
CA PHE A 421 11.56 -1.43 -13.87
C PHE A 421 10.40 -1.18 -14.83
N ALA A 422 9.23 -1.78 -14.59
CA ALA A 422 8.03 -1.54 -15.37
C ALA A 422 7.57 -0.08 -15.30
N SER A 423 7.65 0.57 -14.14
CA SER A 423 7.28 1.98 -14.00
C SER A 423 8.25 2.95 -14.69
N ILE A 424 9.56 2.64 -14.71
CA ILE A 424 10.56 3.40 -15.48
C ILE A 424 10.30 3.19 -16.99
N ASN A 425 10.14 1.94 -17.42
CA ASN A 425 9.86 1.60 -18.81
C ASN A 425 8.53 2.21 -19.30
N TYR A 426 7.50 2.27 -18.46
CA TYR A 426 6.23 2.94 -18.80
C TYR A 426 6.45 4.42 -19.13
N LEU A 427 7.32 5.13 -18.40
CA LEU A 427 7.62 6.52 -18.71
C LEU A 427 8.31 6.66 -20.07
N ASN A 428 9.24 5.76 -20.40
CA ASN A 428 9.86 5.70 -21.74
C ASN A 428 8.81 5.41 -22.83
N CYS A 429 7.91 4.45 -22.59
CA CYS A 429 6.80 4.12 -23.50
C CYS A 429 5.89 5.33 -23.73
N LEU A 430 5.49 6.02 -22.66
CA LEU A 430 4.62 7.19 -22.70
C LEU A 430 5.22 8.29 -23.58
N ALA A 431 6.54 8.43 -23.49
CA ALA A 431 7.29 9.41 -24.25
C ALA A 431 7.56 9.01 -25.71
N LYS A 432 7.19 7.79 -26.10
CA LYS A 432 7.08 7.30 -27.48
C LYS A 432 5.60 7.17 -27.93
N GLY A 433 4.67 7.74 -27.17
CA GLY A 433 3.23 7.71 -27.49
C GLY A 433 2.49 6.43 -27.09
N LEU A 434 3.14 5.49 -26.41
CA LEU A 434 2.53 4.25 -25.92
C LEU A 434 2.16 4.36 -24.44
N GLY A 435 0.87 4.48 -24.14
CA GLY A 435 0.34 4.57 -22.79
C GLY A 435 -0.44 5.87 -22.53
N THR A 436 -0.93 6.01 -21.30
CA THR A 436 -1.82 7.13 -20.91
C THR A 436 -1.36 7.82 -19.63
N LYS A 437 -1.57 9.14 -19.57
CA LYS A 437 -1.43 9.96 -18.36
C LYS A 437 -2.61 9.77 -17.41
N ASP A 438 -2.42 10.07 -16.13
CA ASP A 438 -3.42 9.89 -15.10
C ASP A 438 -4.02 11.22 -14.63
N ASP A 439 -5.35 11.26 -14.49
CA ASP A 439 -6.03 12.35 -13.81
C ASP A 439 -6.01 12.11 -12.29
N ILE A 440 -5.19 12.90 -11.59
CA ILE A 440 -5.02 12.85 -10.13
C ILE A 440 -6.28 13.27 -9.35
N ASP A 441 -7.24 13.95 -9.98
CA ASP A 441 -8.48 14.43 -9.35
C ASP A 441 -9.68 13.50 -9.61
N HIS A 442 -9.54 12.57 -10.56
CA HIS A 442 -10.52 11.52 -10.77
C HIS A 442 -10.80 10.75 -9.47
N LEU A 443 -12.08 10.52 -9.16
CA LEU A 443 -12.48 9.85 -7.91
C LEU A 443 -12.01 8.39 -7.83
N GLY A 444 -11.71 7.75 -8.97
CA GLY A 444 -11.03 6.46 -8.99
C GLY A 444 -9.58 6.54 -8.49
N ASN A 445 -8.94 7.71 -8.52
CA ASN A 445 -7.59 7.99 -8.06
C ASN A 445 -7.52 8.62 -6.66
N ARG A 446 -8.65 9.11 -6.16
CA ARG A 446 -8.82 9.55 -4.78
C ARG A 446 -9.47 8.44 -3.93
N ARG A 447 -9.11 8.36 -2.65
CA ARG A 447 -9.75 7.44 -1.70
C ARG A 447 -10.10 8.15 -0.41
N ILE A 448 -11.11 7.63 0.29
CA ILE A 448 -11.57 8.15 1.57
C ILE A 448 -10.92 7.34 2.69
N ARG A 449 -10.12 8.00 3.53
CA ARG A 449 -9.67 7.48 4.81
C ARG A 449 -10.71 7.82 5.88
N CYS A 450 -11.42 6.81 6.33
CA CYS A 450 -12.41 6.94 7.39
C CYS A 450 -11.76 6.85 8.78
N VAL A 451 -12.54 7.12 9.83
CA VAL A 451 -12.08 7.13 11.23
C VAL A 451 -11.31 5.87 11.65
N GLY A 452 -11.75 4.69 11.22
CA GLY A 452 -11.11 3.43 11.56
C GLY A 452 -9.68 3.32 11.03
N GLU A 453 -9.46 3.64 9.76
CA GLU A 453 -8.13 3.63 9.14
C GLU A 453 -7.23 4.72 9.75
N LEU A 454 -7.79 5.90 10.03
CA LEU A 454 -7.04 6.98 10.68
C LEU A 454 -6.56 6.56 12.07
N LEU A 455 -7.41 5.90 12.87
CA LEU A 455 -7.04 5.38 14.19
C LEU A 455 -6.05 4.22 14.08
N GLN A 456 -6.23 3.31 13.13
CA GLN A 456 -5.30 2.22 12.87
C GLN A 456 -3.88 2.73 12.62
N ASN A 457 -3.74 3.77 11.79
CA ASN A 457 -2.45 4.39 11.51
C ASN A 457 -1.80 5.01 12.75
N GLN A 458 -2.58 5.70 13.60
CA GLN A 458 -2.06 6.27 14.84
C GLN A 458 -1.67 5.20 15.84
N PHE A 459 -2.46 4.14 15.93
CA PHE A 459 -2.18 2.98 16.77
C PHE A 459 -0.86 2.33 16.36
N ARG A 460 -0.68 2.10 15.06
CA ARG A 460 0.55 1.57 14.46
C ARG A 460 1.77 2.42 14.78
N ILE A 461 1.69 3.74 14.61
CA ILE A 461 2.79 4.66 14.98
C ILE A 461 3.14 4.53 16.47
N GLY A 462 2.12 4.46 17.33
CA GLY A 462 2.30 4.24 18.77
C GLY A 462 3.02 2.93 19.08
N PHE A 463 2.67 1.85 18.38
CA PHE A 463 3.28 0.54 18.55
C PHE A 463 4.70 0.46 18.00
N THR A 464 5.01 1.04 16.84
CA THR A 464 6.40 1.08 16.33
C THR A 464 7.33 1.81 17.30
N ARG A 465 6.84 2.87 17.96
CA ARG A 465 7.59 3.55 19.04
C ARG A 465 7.75 2.65 20.27
N MET A 466 6.71 1.89 20.62
CA MET A 466 6.75 0.93 21.74
C MET A 466 7.71 -0.23 21.44
N GLU A 467 7.72 -0.76 20.22
CA GLU A 467 8.62 -1.82 19.78
C GLU A 467 10.07 -1.44 20.03
N ARG A 468 10.47 -0.23 19.63
CA ARG A 468 11.80 0.28 19.91
C ARG A 468 12.14 0.28 21.40
N VAL A 469 11.20 0.72 22.25
CA VAL A 469 11.38 0.72 23.72
C VAL A 469 11.48 -0.71 24.27
N VAL A 470 10.72 -1.65 23.71
CA VAL A 470 10.78 -3.07 24.09
C VAL A 470 12.14 -3.64 23.73
N ARG A 471 12.64 -3.43 22.50
CA ARG A 471 13.97 -3.90 22.08
C ARG A 471 15.08 -3.34 22.97
N GLU A 472 15.05 -2.03 23.25
CA GLU A 472 16.00 -1.39 24.16
C GLU A 472 15.96 -1.99 25.58
N ARG A 473 14.75 -2.27 26.12
CA ARG A 473 14.59 -2.89 27.45
C ARG A 473 15.00 -4.35 27.49
N MET A 474 14.74 -5.12 26.44
CA MET A 474 15.17 -6.51 26.34
C MET A 474 16.69 -6.61 26.48
N THR A 475 17.45 -5.75 25.79
CA THR A 475 18.92 -5.74 25.90
C THR A 475 19.42 -5.38 27.30
N ILE A 476 18.79 -4.39 27.96
CA ILE A 476 19.20 -3.96 29.30
C ILE A 476 18.85 -5.03 30.35
N GLN A 477 17.68 -5.65 30.24
CA GLN A 477 17.14 -6.59 31.23
C GLN A 477 17.52 -8.05 30.96
N ALA A 478 18.16 -8.35 29.83
CA ALA A 478 18.66 -9.69 29.48
C ALA A 478 19.67 -10.24 30.51
N GLN A 479 20.31 -9.38 31.31
CA GLN A 479 21.24 -9.80 32.37
C GLN A 479 20.52 -10.43 33.60
N ASP A 480 19.22 -10.17 33.79
CA ASP A 480 18.39 -10.68 34.90
C ASP A 480 17.21 -11.52 34.36
N SER A 481 17.50 -12.69 33.78
CA SER A 481 16.52 -13.56 33.08
C SER A 481 15.34 -14.00 33.94
N ASP A 482 15.54 -14.23 35.24
CA ASP A 482 14.50 -14.75 36.15
C ASP A 482 13.32 -13.79 36.36
N LYS A 483 13.54 -12.47 36.23
CA LYS A 483 12.51 -11.44 36.44
C LYS A 483 11.86 -10.92 35.16
N LEU A 484 12.29 -11.44 34.01
CA LEU A 484 11.80 -10.96 32.72
C LEU A 484 10.36 -11.41 32.52
N THR A 485 9.44 -10.46 32.40
CA THR A 485 8.02 -10.70 32.10
C THR A 485 7.56 -9.75 31.00
N PRO A 486 6.58 -10.14 30.17
CA PRO A 486 6.02 -9.25 29.15
C PRO A 486 5.60 -7.88 29.71
N GLN A 487 5.03 -7.85 30.92
CA GLN A 487 4.58 -6.64 31.58
C GLN A 487 5.71 -5.68 31.95
N ALA A 488 6.90 -6.18 32.27
CA ALA A 488 8.06 -5.35 32.58
C ALA A 488 8.67 -4.71 31.30
N LEU A 489 8.60 -5.44 30.19
CA LEU A 489 9.13 -5.01 28.89
C LEU A 489 8.22 -3.99 28.20
N ILE A 490 6.91 -4.21 28.24
CA ILE A 490 5.94 -3.38 27.52
C ILE A 490 5.75 -2.03 28.20
N SER A 491 5.94 -0.95 27.43
CA SER A 491 5.65 0.43 27.85
C SER A 491 4.52 1.01 27.01
N ILE A 492 3.36 1.24 27.63
CA ILE A 492 2.16 1.70 26.91
C ILE A 492 2.15 3.19 26.60
N ARG A 493 3.08 3.96 27.19
CA ARG A 493 3.11 5.42 27.08
C ARG A 493 3.12 5.93 25.63
N PRO A 494 3.92 5.36 24.69
CA PRO A 494 3.93 5.83 23.31
C PRO A 494 2.59 5.59 22.58
N VAL A 495 1.93 4.47 22.86
CA VAL A 495 0.62 4.11 22.29
C VAL A 495 -0.46 5.08 22.77
N VAL A 496 -0.58 5.25 24.09
CA VAL A 496 -1.58 6.15 24.69
C VAL A 496 -1.33 7.60 24.26
N ALA A 497 -0.06 8.02 24.16
CA ALA A 497 0.29 9.35 23.69
C ALA A 497 -0.15 9.60 22.25
N ALA A 498 0.09 8.65 21.33
CA ALA A 498 -0.30 8.78 19.92
C ALA A 498 -1.83 8.92 19.76
N ILE A 499 -2.61 8.11 20.48
CA ILE A 499 -4.07 8.19 20.47
C ILE A 499 -4.55 9.53 21.05
N LYS A 500 -3.98 9.94 22.19
CA LYS A 500 -4.34 11.20 22.86
C LYS A 500 -4.01 12.42 22.00
N GLU A 501 -2.87 12.40 21.32
CA GLU A 501 -2.46 13.43 20.36
C GLU A 501 -3.45 13.50 19.19
N PHE A 502 -3.77 12.36 18.58
CA PHE A 502 -4.76 12.32 17.48
C PHE A 502 -6.11 12.92 17.90
N PHE A 503 -6.68 12.46 19.00
CA PHE A 503 -7.98 12.97 19.43
C PHE A 503 -7.91 14.41 19.94
N GLY A 504 -6.78 14.86 20.47
CA GLY A 504 -6.62 16.19 21.07
C GLY A 504 -6.30 17.29 20.07
N SER A 505 -5.30 17.08 19.22
CA SER A 505 -4.68 18.11 18.37
C SER A 505 -4.81 17.87 16.87
N SER A 506 -5.32 16.71 16.41
CA SER A 506 -5.48 16.46 14.98
C SER A 506 -6.47 17.44 14.33
N PRO A 507 -6.16 18.00 13.15
CA PRO A 507 -7.10 18.83 12.39
C PRO A 507 -8.35 18.06 11.90
N LEU A 508 -8.26 16.72 11.87
CA LEU A 508 -9.38 15.84 11.53
C LEU A 508 -10.28 15.55 12.73
N SER A 509 -9.81 15.78 13.96
CA SER A 509 -10.57 15.65 15.21
C SER A 509 -11.20 16.99 15.57
N GLN A 510 -12.38 17.26 15.02
CA GLN A 510 -13.05 18.56 15.14
C GLN A 510 -14.08 18.57 16.27
N PHE A 511 -14.25 19.73 16.91
CA PHE A 511 -15.36 19.94 17.83
C PHE A 511 -16.68 19.80 17.07
N MET A 512 -17.61 19.05 17.65
CA MET A 512 -18.88 18.76 17.03
C MET A 512 -19.72 20.04 16.85
N ASP A 513 -20.19 20.31 15.63
CA ASP A 513 -21.17 21.37 15.38
C ASP A 513 -22.56 20.88 15.82
N GLN A 514 -23.06 21.46 16.90
CA GLN A 514 -24.30 21.09 17.58
C GLN A 514 -25.37 22.18 17.51
N ASN A 515 -25.26 23.11 16.56
CA ASN A 515 -26.22 24.20 16.42
C ASN A 515 -27.65 23.68 16.12
N ASN A 516 -27.75 22.61 15.34
CA ASN A 516 -28.99 21.91 15.04
C ASN A 516 -28.72 20.49 14.49
N PRO A 517 -29.72 19.59 14.42
CA PRO A 517 -29.52 18.22 13.96
C PRO A 517 -29.00 18.09 12.53
N LEU A 518 -29.30 19.06 11.65
CA LEU A 518 -28.80 19.04 10.27
C LEU A 518 -27.31 19.37 10.24
N ALA A 519 -26.86 20.37 10.98
CA ALA A 519 -25.45 20.70 11.14
C ALA A 519 -24.66 19.50 11.68
N GLU A 520 -25.23 18.78 12.66
CA GLU A 520 -24.61 17.56 13.17
C GLU A 520 -24.45 16.49 12.09
N LEU A 521 -25.53 16.23 11.35
CA LEU A 521 -25.52 15.23 10.29
C LEU A 521 -24.53 15.58 9.17
N THR A 522 -24.52 16.84 8.74
CA THR A 522 -23.60 17.35 7.73
C THR A 522 -22.15 17.23 8.19
N HIS A 523 -21.87 17.52 9.47
CA HIS A 523 -20.52 17.45 9.98
C HIS A 523 -19.98 16.01 10.02
N LYS A 524 -20.79 15.04 10.45
CA LYS A 524 -20.41 13.61 10.48
C LYS A 524 -20.15 13.00 9.09
N ARG A 525 -20.69 13.62 8.05
CA ARG A 525 -20.57 13.19 6.64
C ARG A 525 -19.60 14.03 5.82
N ARG A 526 -18.90 14.98 6.45
CA ARG A 526 -17.95 15.85 5.76
C ARG A 526 -16.75 15.04 5.30
N LEU A 527 -16.28 15.35 4.09
CA LEU A 527 -15.00 14.89 3.56
C LEU A 527 -14.03 16.07 3.53
N SER A 528 -12.83 15.89 4.08
CA SER A 528 -11.77 16.91 4.08
C SER A 528 -10.60 16.47 3.20
N ALA A 529 -10.21 17.30 2.23
CA ALA A 529 -8.94 17.09 1.51
C ALA A 529 -7.71 17.57 2.30
N LEU A 530 -7.95 18.30 3.40
CA LEU A 530 -6.91 18.84 4.27
C LEU A 530 -6.55 17.86 5.39
N GLY A 531 -5.30 17.93 5.86
CA GLY A 531 -4.80 17.17 7.01
C GLY A 531 -3.48 16.45 6.71
N PRO A 532 -2.91 15.73 7.68
CA PRO A 532 -1.69 14.94 7.48
C PRO A 532 -1.83 13.99 6.29
N GLY A 533 -0.90 14.02 5.35
CA GLY A 533 -0.96 13.21 4.11
C GLY A 533 -1.97 13.68 3.06
N GLY A 534 -2.72 14.75 3.32
CA GLY A 534 -3.58 15.44 2.36
C GLY A 534 -2.94 16.70 1.80
N LEU A 535 -3.76 17.61 1.26
CA LEU A 535 -3.31 18.91 0.79
C LEU A 535 -3.13 19.89 1.96
N SER A 536 -2.15 20.79 1.85
CA SER A 536 -2.11 22.00 2.69
C SER A 536 -2.96 23.10 2.04
N ARG A 537 -3.41 24.08 2.82
CA ARG A 537 -4.20 25.21 2.29
C ARG A 537 -3.47 26.06 1.25
N GLU A 538 -2.14 26.07 1.28
CA GLU A 538 -1.31 26.82 0.33
C GLU A 538 -1.07 26.05 -0.98
N ARG A 539 -1.26 24.72 -0.96
CA ARG A 539 -1.04 23.83 -2.11
C ARG A 539 -2.34 23.41 -2.82
N ALA A 540 -3.48 23.65 -2.18
CA ALA A 540 -4.81 23.51 -2.77
C ALA A 540 -5.17 24.81 -3.49
#